data_AF-X1B3A7-F1
#
_entry.id   AF-X1B3A7-F1
#
_cell.length_a   1.000
_cell.length_b   1.000
_cell.length_c   1.000
_cell.angle_alpha   90.00
_cell.angle_beta   90.00
_cell.angle_gamma   90.00
#
_symmetry.space_group_name_H-M   'P 1'
#
loop_
_entity.id
_entity.type
_entity.pdbx_description
1 polymer ?
#
loop_
_entity_poly.entity_id
_entity_poly.type
_entity_poly.pdbx_seq_one_letter_code
_entity_poly.pdbx_strand_id
1 'polypeptide(L)'
;MRFEKKNEIVHGPDEDIYDWVPAFGEKGYITRQHTFDACDVHYDYWGLAADFLRNLALDFFDPQFAMGGGGTVLAVNPIYEHHEGVPVRLEALKDLVTGKSPGAILITEPQRGSDAVHQLTTCDEQDDGSFLLNGIKIYNTNAPKSKWLVTYATAEKNNGNTMAQFLVDSEWEGLLMERVNIPWIPKLHLGKETFTNLRVPKDYVLGGVGKGREYMFEGLVPERISIAIMSISECWGALTHAIIYANNRQQFNQMILKFQGVGFF
;
A
#
# COMPACT_ATOMS: atom_id res chain seq x y z
N MET A 1 -15.68 6.07 -16.17
CA MET A 1 -16.93 6.80 -16.48
C MET A 1 -18.20 6.30 -15.77
N ARG A 2 -18.54 4.99 -15.73
CA ARG A 2 -19.81 4.54 -15.10
C ARG A 2 -19.80 4.61 -13.57
N PHE A 3 -18.67 4.33 -12.94
CA PHE A 3 -18.52 4.40 -11.48
C PHE A 3 -18.54 5.85 -10.99
N GLU A 4 -17.75 6.74 -11.60
CA GLU A 4 -17.69 8.17 -11.24
C GLU A 4 -19.07 8.82 -11.33
N LYS A 5 -19.76 8.64 -12.47
CA LYS A 5 -21.09 9.22 -12.68
C LYS A 5 -22.14 8.68 -11.70
N LYS A 6 -22.04 7.40 -11.33
CA LYS A 6 -22.98 6.79 -10.37
C LYS A 6 -22.79 7.31 -8.95
N ASN A 7 -21.55 7.64 -8.58
CA ASN A 7 -21.18 8.04 -7.23
C ASN A 7 -20.81 9.54 -7.12
N GLU A 8 -21.10 10.33 -8.15
CA GLU A 8 -20.85 11.78 -8.20
C GLU A 8 -19.40 12.18 -7.92
N ILE A 9 -18.44 11.33 -8.33
CA ILE A 9 -17.00 11.56 -8.13
C ILE A 9 -16.50 12.60 -9.12
N VAL A 10 -15.77 13.59 -8.61
CA VAL A 10 -15.17 14.69 -9.37
C VAL A 10 -13.64 14.73 -9.26
N HIS A 11 -13.04 13.80 -8.50
CA HIS A 11 -11.60 13.71 -8.24
C HIS A 11 -11.05 14.94 -7.50
N GLY A 12 -11.86 15.57 -6.64
CA GLY A 12 -11.50 16.72 -5.82
C GLY A 12 -10.57 16.36 -4.65
N PRO A 13 -9.84 17.33 -4.07
CA PRO A 13 -8.85 17.08 -3.01
C PRO A 13 -9.47 16.65 -1.67
N ASP A 14 -10.76 16.92 -1.46
CA ASP A 14 -11.49 16.62 -0.23
C ASP A 14 -12.20 15.25 -0.27
N GLU A 15 -12.10 14.52 -1.37
CA GLU A 15 -12.70 13.20 -1.51
C GLU A 15 -11.94 12.17 -0.67
N ASP A 16 -12.69 11.38 0.11
CA ASP A 16 -12.15 10.25 0.86
C ASP A 16 -12.06 9.02 -0.06
N ILE A 17 -10.86 8.79 -0.61
CA ILE A 17 -10.60 7.66 -1.50
C ILE A 17 -10.82 6.30 -0.83
N TYR A 18 -10.86 6.25 0.51
CA TYR A 18 -11.09 5.00 1.25
C TYR A 18 -12.54 4.53 1.16
N ASP A 19 -13.49 5.42 0.89
CA ASP A 19 -14.90 5.08 0.66
C ASP A 19 -15.10 4.23 -0.60
N TRP A 20 -14.14 4.25 -1.52
CA TRP A 20 -14.19 3.48 -2.76
C TRP A 20 -13.67 2.05 -2.58
N VAL A 21 -12.84 1.80 -1.56
CA VAL A 21 -12.15 0.51 -1.34
C VAL A 21 -13.13 -0.67 -1.31
N PRO A 22 -14.27 -0.64 -0.58
CA PRO A 22 -15.20 -1.77 -0.56
C PRO A 22 -15.80 -2.08 -1.93
N ALA A 23 -16.15 -1.04 -2.70
CA ALA A 23 -16.78 -1.21 -4.01
C ALA A 23 -15.81 -1.79 -5.05
N PHE A 24 -14.53 -1.41 -4.98
CA PHE A 24 -13.48 -1.99 -5.82
C PHE A 24 -13.10 -3.40 -5.35
N GLY A 25 -13.09 -3.64 -4.04
CA GLY A 25 -12.87 -4.94 -3.42
C GLY A 25 -13.90 -5.99 -3.81
N GLU A 26 -15.18 -5.65 -3.81
CA GLU A 26 -16.27 -6.54 -4.26
C GLU A 26 -16.09 -7.00 -5.72
N LYS A 27 -15.42 -6.18 -6.55
CA LYS A 27 -15.11 -6.51 -7.95
C LYS A 27 -13.75 -7.18 -8.13
N GLY A 28 -13.01 -7.41 -7.05
CA GLY A 28 -11.66 -7.96 -7.06
C GLY A 28 -10.65 -7.02 -7.71
N TYR A 29 -10.78 -5.71 -7.50
CA TYR A 29 -9.87 -4.70 -8.08
C TYR A 29 -8.81 -4.19 -7.10
N ILE A 30 -8.69 -4.80 -5.92
CA ILE A 30 -7.55 -4.54 -5.01
C ILE A 30 -6.28 -5.17 -5.56
N THR A 31 -6.32 -6.48 -5.84
CA THR A 31 -5.21 -7.24 -6.42
C THR A 31 -5.72 -8.43 -7.22
N ARG A 32 -4.99 -8.79 -8.27
CA ARG A 32 -5.23 -9.99 -9.09
C ARG A 32 -3.96 -10.84 -9.23
N GLN A 33 -2.98 -10.67 -8.34
CA GLN A 33 -1.70 -11.37 -8.45
C GLN A 33 -1.83 -12.88 -8.30
N HIS A 34 -2.76 -13.32 -7.46
CA HIS A 34 -3.01 -14.72 -7.14
C HIS A 34 -4.52 -15.04 -7.22
N THR A 35 -4.86 -16.31 -7.11
CA THR A 35 -6.27 -16.76 -7.05
C THR A 35 -6.91 -16.48 -5.69
N PHE A 36 -6.11 -16.52 -4.62
CA PHE A 36 -6.52 -16.37 -3.21
C PHE A 36 -7.45 -17.48 -2.70
N ASP A 37 -7.34 -18.68 -3.26
CA ASP A 37 -8.17 -19.84 -2.88
C ASP A 37 -8.03 -20.18 -1.39
N ALA A 38 -6.87 -19.90 -0.79
CA ALA A 38 -6.59 -20.14 0.63
C ALA A 38 -7.52 -19.36 1.58
N CYS A 39 -8.16 -18.27 1.14
CA CYS A 39 -9.09 -17.48 1.96
C CYS A 39 -10.52 -17.43 1.37
N ASP A 40 -10.88 -18.43 0.55
CA ASP A 40 -12.17 -18.58 -0.14
C ASP A 40 -12.50 -17.43 -1.10
N VAL A 41 -11.48 -16.81 -1.68
CA VAL A 41 -11.63 -15.85 -2.79
C VAL A 41 -11.13 -16.55 -4.05
N HIS A 42 -11.82 -16.35 -5.17
CA HIS A 42 -11.45 -16.98 -6.43
C HIS A 42 -11.52 -15.98 -7.59
N TYR A 43 -10.45 -15.93 -8.38
CA TYR A 43 -10.35 -15.08 -9.55
C TYR A 43 -10.04 -15.92 -10.80
N ASP A 44 -10.97 -15.93 -11.76
CA ASP A 44 -10.79 -16.64 -13.03
C ASP A 44 -9.63 -16.08 -13.87
N TYR A 45 -9.48 -14.76 -13.88
CA TYR A 45 -8.39 -14.05 -14.53
C TYR A 45 -7.48 -13.43 -13.47
N TRP A 46 -6.25 -13.94 -13.40
CA TRP A 46 -5.24 -13.60 -12.40
C TRP A 46 -3.83 -13.63 -13.00
N GLY A 47 -2.85 -13.26 -12.18
CA GLY A 47 -1.43 -13.21 -12.51
C GLY A 47 -0.95 -11.77 -12.74
N LEU A 48 0.37 -11.60 -12.85
CA LEU A 48 1.01 -10.29 -12.93
C LEU A 48 0.45 -9.43 -14.09
N ALA A 49 0.17 -10.02 -15.24
CA ALA A 49 -0.41 -9.28 -16.37
C ALA A 49 -1.80 -8.71 -16.03
N ALA A 50 -2.66 -9.49 -15.38
CA ALA A 50 -3.98 -9.04 -14.93
C ALA A 50 -3.85 -7.94 -13.88
N ASP A 51 -2.93 -8.11 -12.92
CA ASP A 51 -2.71 -7.14 -11.86
C ASP A 51 -2.12 -5.82 -12.36
N PHE A 52 -1.23 -5.88 -13.34
CA PHE A 52 -0.64 -4.69 -13.97
C PHE A 52 -1.63 -3.91 -14.83
N LEU A 53 -2.48 -4.59 -15.60
CA LEU A 53 -3.57 -3.93 -16.34
C LEU A 53 -4.59 -3.30 -15.39
N ARG A 54 -4.90 -3.98 -14.28
CA ARG A 54 -5.72 -3.43 -13.19
C ARG A 54 -5.07 -2.17 -12.61
N ASN A 55 -3.77 -2.22 -12.29
CA ASN A 55 -3.06 -1.09 -11.71
C ASN A 55 -3.03 0.12 -12.64
N LEU A 56 -2.74 -0.10 -13.93
CA LEU A 56 -2.83 0.92 -14.98
C LEU A 56 -4.23 1.56 -15.03
N ALA A 57 -5.29 0.76 -15.00
CA ALA A 57 -6.67 1.26 -15.05
C ALA A 57 -7.07 2.03 -13.79
N LEU A 58 -6.60 1.62 -12.61
CA LEU A 58 -6.83 2.35 -11.37
C LEU A 58 -6.09 3.67 -11.33
N ASP A 59 -4.86 3.71 -11.84
CA ASP A 59 -4.06 4.93 -11.85
C ASP A 59 -4.66 5.99 -12.79
N PHE A 60 -5.13 5.58 -13.97
CA PHE A 60 -5.92 6.46 -14.84
C PHE A 60 -7.23 6.94 -14.20
N PHE A 61 -7.82 6.16 -13.31
CA PHE A 61 -9.01 6.55 -12.56
C PHE A 61 -8.65 7.57 -11.49
N ASP A 62 -7.70 7.25 -10.61
CA ASP A 62 -7.21 8.16 -9.59
C ASP A 62 -5.82 7.73 -9.07
N PRO A 63 -4.76 8.54 -9.27
CA PRO A 63 -3.40 8.16 -8.85
C PRO A 63 -3.26 7.93 -7.34
N GLN A 64 -3.94 8.73 -6.50
CA GLN A 64 -3.85 8.56 -5.04
C GLN A 64 -4.59 7.30 -4.56
N PHE A 65 -5.72 6.97 -5.20
CA PHE A 65 -6.38 5.69 -4.95
C PHE A 65 -5.53 4.50 -5.39
N ALA A 66 -4.85 4.60 -6.55
CA ALA A 66 -3.93 3.57 -7.02
C ALA A 66 -2.75 3.38 -6.05
N MET A 67 -2.17 4.47 -5.54
CA MET A 67 -1.15 4.43 -4.48
C MET A 67 -1.67 3.74 -3.21
N GLY A 68 -2.89 4.05 -2.77
CA GLY A 68 -3.54 3.36 -1.65
C GLY A 68 -3.73 1.86 -1.90
N GLY A 69 -4.11 1.48 -3.13
CA GLY A 69 -4.14 0.09 -3.57
C GLY A 69 -2.77 -0.59 -3.48
N GLY A 70 -1.70 0.09 -3.94
CA GLY A 70 -0.32 -0.37 -3.81
C GLY A 70 0.10 -0.64 -2.36
N GLY A 71 -0.23 0.28 -1.44
CA GLY A 71 0.00 0.08 0.00
C GLY A 71 -0.71 -1.15 0.56
N THR A 72 -1.91 -1.46 0.08
CA THR A 72 -2.66 -2.66 0.46
C THR A 72 -1.99 -3.93 -0.09
N VAL A 73 -1.52 -3.91 -1.34
CA VAL A 73 -0.80 -5.04 -1.96
C VAL A 73 0.48 -5.37 -1.17
N LEU A 74 1.21 -4.36 -0.69
CA LEU A 74 2.38 -4.56 0.16
C LEU A 74 2.08 -5.28 1.48
N ALA A 75 0.86 -5.14 2.02
CA ALA A 75 0.42 -5.91 3.17
C ALA A 75 -0.09 -7.31 2.77
N VAL A 76 -0.74 -7.44 1.61
CA VAL A 76 -1.24 -8.73 1.10
C VAL A 76 -0.10 -9.72 0.84
N ASN A 77 0.96 -9.29 0.13
CA ASN A 77 2.04 -10.18 -0.31
C ASN A 77 2.66 -11.01 0.82
N PRO A 78 3.15 -10.43 1.93
CA PRO A 78 3.74 -11.21 3.01
C PRO A 78 2.73 -12.12 3.71
N ILE A 79 1.45 -11.72 3.80
CA ILE A 79 0.42 -12.60 4.39
C ILE A 79 0.12 -13.77 3.45
N TYR A 80 0.08 -13.53 2.14
CA TYR A 80 -0.11 -14.57 1.13
C TYR A 80 1.03 -15.61 1.13
N GLU A 81 2.28 -15.18 1.32
CA GLU A 81 3.43 -16.10 1.37
C GLU A 81 3.59 -16.78 2.74
N HIS A 82 3.16 -16.14 3.84
CA HIS A 82 3.44 -16.58 5.21
C HIS A 82 2.17 -16.69 6.08
N HIS A 83 1.08 -17.23 5.53
CA HIS A 83 -0.13 -17.51 6.31
C HIS A 83 -0.11 -18.90 7.00
N GLU A 84 0.59 -19.89 6.45
CA GLU A 84 0.68 -21.29 6.96
C GLU A 84 -0.67 -21.94 7.35
N GLY A 85 -1.77 -21.45 6.78
CA GLY A 85 -3.14 -21.85 7.13
C GLY A 85 -3.65 -21.35 8.48
N VAL A 86 -2.92 -20.45 9.16
CA VAL A 86 -3.33 -19.85 10.44
C VAL A 86 -4.60 -19.02 10.23
N PRO A 87 -5.69 -19.29 10.98
CA PRO A 87 -7.00 -18.69 10.72
C PRO A 87 -7.01 -17.16 10.65
N VAL A 88 -6.31 -16.48 11.56
CA VAL A 88 -6.32 -15.01 11.60
C VAL A 88 -5.54 -14.39 10.44
N ARG A 89 -4.49 -15.06 9.94
CA ARG A 89 -3.76 -14.59 8.76
C ARG A 89 -4.61 -14.73 7.51
N LEU A 90 -5.39 -15.81 7.41
CA LEU A 90 -6.37 -16.00 6.33
C LEU A 90 -7.53 -15.00 6.40
N GLU A 91 -8.02 -14.67 7.60
CA GLU A 91 -9.00 -13.60 7.80
C GLU A 91 -8.44 -12.25 7.34
N ALA A 92 -7.23 -11.90 7.78
CA ALA A 92 -6.57 -10.66 7.36
C ALA A 92 -6.38 -10.61 5.84
N LEU A 93 -5.89 -11.71 5.25
CA LEU A 93 -5.75 -11.81 3.80
C LEU A 93 -7.08 -11.56 3.09
N LYS A 94 -8.16 -12.21 3.54
CA LYS A 94 -9.51 -12.03 2.99
C LYS A 94 -9.97 -10.58 3.08
N ASP A 95 -9.89 -9.99 4.28
CA ASP A 95 -10.31 -8.62 4.53
C ASP A 95 -9.62 -7.62 3.58
N LEU A 96 -8.32 -7.81 3.35
CA LEU A 96 -7.52 -6.98 2.45
C LEU A 96 -7.92 -7.17 0.99
N VAL A 97 -8.00 -8.41 0.49
CA VAL A 97 -8.25 -8.66 -0.94
C VAL A 97 -9.70 -8.38 -1.35
N THR A 98 -10.66 -8.48 -0.42
CA THR A 98 -12.06 -8.12 -0.67
C THR A 98 -12.36 -6.65 -0.39
N GLY A 99 -11.37 -5.85 0.01
CA GLY A 99 -11.53 -4.42 0.30
C GLY A 99 -12.41 -4.11 1.53
N LYS A 100 -12.54 -5.06 2.46
CA LYS A 100 -13.21 -4.80 3.75
C LYS A 100 -12.38 -3.87 4.63
N SER A 101 -11.06 -3.91 4.46
CA SER A 101 -10.14 -2.93 5.03
C SER A 101 -8.97 -2.73 4.06
N PRO A 102 -8.44 -1.50 3.88
CA PRO A 102 -7.15 -1.33 3.25
C PRO A 102 -6.05 -1.94 4.14
N GLY A 103 -4.89 -2.20 3.55
CA GLY A 103 -3.71 -2.69 4.26
C GLY A 103 -2.61 -1.66 4.30
N ALA A 104 -1.76 -1.77 5.31
CA ALA A 104 -0.56 -0.97 5.44
C ALA A 104 0.66 -1.83 5.76
N ILE A 105 1.81 -1.41 5.25
CA ILE A 105 3.13 -1.96 5.59
C ILE A 105 3.91 -0.91 6.36
N LEU A 106 4.55 -1.32 7.47
CA LEU A 106 5.22 -0.44 8.41
C LEU A 106 6.70 -0.78 8.47
N ILE A 107 7.48 -0.09 7.63
CA ILE A 107 8.93 -0.28 7.52
C ILE A 107 9.66 0.98 8.01
N THR A 108 9.35 2.11 7.38
CA THR A 108 10.06 3.38 7.54
C THR A 108 9.94 3.91 8.96
N GLU A 109 11.06 4.41 9.48
CA GLU A 109 11.17 5.05 10.78
C GLU A 109 11.67 6.49 10.63
N PRO A 110 11.44 7.37 11.62
CA PRO A 110 11.90 8.76 11.56
C PRO A 110 13.39 8.93 11.25
N GLN A 111 14.23 7.95 11.63
CA GLN A 111 15.68 7.98 11.44
C GLN A 111 16.18 6.94 10.42
N ARG A 112 15.27 6.13 9.83
CA ARG A 112 15.60 4.99 8.94
C ARG A 112 14.62 4.91 7.77
N GLY A 113 15.03 5.47 6.63
CA GLY A 113 14.35 5.34 5.35
C GLY A 113 15.05 4.31 4.46
N SER A 114 15.98 4.79 3.61
CA SER A 114 16.77 3.93 2.72
C SER A 114 17.56 2.83 3.45
N ASP A 115 17.95 3.10 4.69
CA ASP A 115 18.66 2.15 5.56
C ASP A 115 17.68 1.29 6.41
N ALA A 116 16.66 0.73 5.75
CA ALA A 116 15.54 0.05 6.41
C ALA A 116 15.93 -1.17 7.24
N VAL A 117 17.00 -1.87 6.85
CA VAL A 117 17.47 -3.08 7.56
C VAL A 117 18.17 -2.77 8.88
N HIS A 118 18.54 -1.52 9.14
CA HIS A 118 19.13 -1.07 10.40
C HIS A 118 18.10 -0.33 11.27
N GLN A 119 16.91 -0.91 11.40
CA GLN A 119 15.79 -0.35 12.15
C GLN A 119 16.06 -0.24 13.67
N LEU A 120 15.31 0.64 14.32
CA LEU A 120 15.37 0.97 15.74
C LEU A 120 14.16 0.45 16.51
N THR A 121 13.04 0.14 15.84
CA THR A 121 11.86 -0.51 16.46
C THR A 121 12.25 -1.92 16.88
N THR A 122 12.08 -2.22 18.17
CA THR A 122 12.49 -3.50 18.75
C THR A 122 11.34 -4.47 18.91
N CYS A 123 11.66 -5.76 18.92
CA CYS A 123 10.76 -6.83 19.35
C CYS A 123 11.45 -7.76 20.35
N ASP A 124 10.81 -7.99 21.49
CA ASP A 124 11.31 -8.88 22.54
C ASP A 124 10.42 -10.13 22.61
N GLU A 125 10.98 -11.30 22.32
CA GLU A 125 10.27 -12.59 22.40
C GLU A 125 9.92 -12.93 23.86
N GLN A 126 8.73 -13.48 24.07
CA GLN A 126 8.20 -13.86 25.37
C GLN A 126 8.11 -15.40 25.46
N ASP A 127 8.05 -15.93 26.69
CA ASP A 127 8.02 -17.39 26.93
C ASP A 127 6.84 -18.12 26.27
N ASP A 128 5.72 -17.42 26.02
CA ASP A 128 4.52 -17.95 25.36
C ASP A 128 4.57 -17.87 23.83
N GLY A 129 5.69 -17.40 23.26
CA GLY A 129 5.89 -17.18 21.83
C GLY A 129 5.25 -15.90 21.28
N SER A 130 4.70 -15.05 22.15
CA SER A 130 4.32 -13.69 21.78
C SER A 130 5.54 -12.76 21.76
N PHE A 131 5.37 -11.55 21.23
CA PHE A 131 6.41 -10.52 21.18
C PHE A 131 5.91 -9.21 21.77
N LEU A 132 6.80 -8.43 22.38
CA LEU A 132 6.55 -7.04 22.74
C LEU A 132 7.27 -6.11 21.77
N LEU A 133 6.53 -5.22 21.13
CA LEU A 133 7.05 -4.23 20.18
C LEU A 133 7.17 -2.84 20.83
N ASN A 134 8.29 -2.17 20.55
CA ASN A 134 8.55 -0.80 21.01
C ASN A 134 9.28 0.01 19.92
N GLY A 135 8.78 1.21 19.60
CA GLY A 135 9.42 2.07 18.61
C GLY A 135 8.46 3.01 17.89
N ILE A 136 8.93 3.60 16.80
CA ILE A 136 8.16 4.56 16.01
C ILE A 136 8.37 4.27 14.52
N LYS A 137 7.26 4.15 13.79
CA LYS A 137 7.21 4.09 12.34
C LYS A 137 6.56 5.37 11.79
N ILE A 138 6.83 5.72 10.53
CA ILE A 138 6.32 6.95 9.91
C ILE A 138 6.23 6.84 8.39
N TYR A 139 5.32 7.62 7.79
CA TYR A 139 5.04 7.68 6.35
C TYR A 139 4.43 6.38 5.79
N ASN A 140 3.75 5.61 6.63
CA ASN A 140 3.15 4.35 6.20
C ASN A 140 1.79 4.61 5.56
N THR A 141 1.69 4.30 4.27
CA THR A 141 0.48 4.49 3.47
C THR A 141 -0.66 3.64 4.03
N ASN A 142 -1.85 4.24 4.11
CA ASN A 142 -3.10 3.68 4.63
C ASN A 142 -3.15 3.38 6.13
N ALA A 143 -2.05 3.47 6.88
CA ALA A 143 -2.03 2.99 8.26
C ALA A 143 -3.21 3.54 9.09
N PRO A 144 -3.52 4.87 9.10
CA PRO A 144 -4.65 5.44 9.86
C PRO A 144 -6.06 4.95 9.46
N LYS A 145 -6.16 4.20 8.36
CA LYS A 145 -7.41 3.70 7.77
C LYS A 145 -7.44 2.17 7.70
N SER A 146 -6.38 1.49 8.12
CA SER A 146 -6.21 0.04 7.97
C SER A 146 -6.44 -0.66 9.29
N LYS A 147 -7.20 -1.77 9.27
CA LYS A 147 -7.30 -2.70 10.40
C LYS A 147 -6.02 -3.53 10.53
N TRP A 148 -5.53 -4.02 9.40
CA TRP A 148 -4.42 -4.97 9.34
C TRP A 148 -3.13 -4.26 8.89
N LEU A 149 -2.10 -4.36 9.72
CA LEU A 149 -0.81 -3.72 9.53
C LEU A 149 0.29 -4.78 9.50
N VAL A 150 1.10 -4.83 8.45
CA VAL A 150 2.30 -5.68 8.41
C VAL A 150 3.49 -4.86 8.91
N THR A 151 4.04 -5.23 10.05
CA THR A 151 5.08 -4.47 10.75
C THR A 151 6.37 -5.24 10.87
N TYR A 152 7.49 -4.52 10.77
CA TYR A 152 8.82 -5.06 11.01
C TYR A 152 9.43 -4.45 12.27
N ALA A 153 10.11 -5.29 13.05
CA ALA A 153 10.87 -4.91 14.24
C ALA A 153 12.11 -5.81 14.36
N THR A 154 13.04 -5.50 15.26
CA THR A 154 14.32 -6.21 15.39
C THR A 154 14.63 -6.59 16.83
N ALA A 155 15.20 -7.77 17.07
CA ALA A 155 15.64 -8.15 18.42
C ALA A 155 16.89 -7.36 18.85
N GLU A 156 17.74 -6.97 17.89
CA GLU A 156 18.90 -6.12 18.11
C GLU A 156 18.85 -4.90 17.17
N LYS A 157 18.89 -3.69 17.73
CA LYS A 157 18.85 -2.44 16.97
C LYS A 157 20.02 -2.35 16.00
N ASN A 158 19.75 -1.84 14.79
CA ASN A 158 20.74 -1.78 13.72
C ASN A 158 21.35 -3.17 13.38
N ASN A 159 20.58 -4.25 13.52
CA ASN A 159 21.00 -5.56 13.05
C ASN A 159 19.90 -6.23 12.22
N GLY A 160 20.00 -6.07 10.90
CA GLY A 160 19.05 -6.62 9.94
C GLY A 160 18.90 -8.15 9.99
N ASN A 161 19.87 -8.87 10.56
CA ASN A 161 19.80 -10.33 10.70
C ASN A 161 18.93 -10.77 11.89
N THR A 162 18.43 -9.82 12.69
CA THR A 162 17.53 -10.08 13.82
C THR A 162 16.13 -9.50 13.60
N MET A 163 15.82 -9.09 12.37
CA MET A 163 14.50 -8.59 12.00
C MET A 163 13.45 -9.70 12.06
N ALA A 164 12.27 -9.38 12.55
CA ALA A 164 11.06 -10.18 12.53
C ALA A 164 9.94 -9.43 11.80
N GLN A 165 8.89 -10.15 11.43
CA GLN A 165 7.73 -9.65 10.71
C GLN A 165 6.45 -10.07 11.44
N PHE A 166 5.53 -9.12 11.59
CA PHE A 166 4.34 -9.25 12.41
C PHE A 166 3.11 -8.77 11.64
N LEU A 167 1.98 -9.44 11.84
CA LEU A 167 0.66 -8.92 11.58
C LEU A 167 0.18 -8.21 12.86
N VAL A 168 -0.31 -6.99 12.73
CA VAL A 168 -0.78 -6.17 13.86
C VAL A 168 -2.20 -5.72 13.56
N ASP A 169 -3.07 -5.81 14.56
CA ASP A 169 -4.39 -5.18 14.53
C ASP A 169 -4.27 -3.73 15.03
N SER A 170 -4.83 -2.79 14.28
CA SER A 170 -4.78 -1.36 14.58
C SER A 170 -5.45 -0.96 15.89
N GLU A 171 -6.33 -1.81 16.44
CA GLU A 171 -7.09 -1.53 17.67
C GLU A 171 -6.40 -2.02 18.96
N TRP A 172 -5.24 -2.67 18.85
CA TRP A 172 -4.55 -3.20 20.02
C TRP A 172 -3.97 -2.13 20.94
N GLU A 173 -4.05 -2.40 22.25
CA GLU A 173 -3.42 -1.57 23.27
C GLU A 173 -1.89 -1.53 23.08
N GLY A 174 -1.31 -0.34 23.26
CA GLY A 174 0.11 -0.11 23.03
C GLY A 174 0.45 0.35 21.61
N LEU A 175 -0.55 0.52 20.73
CA LEU A 175 -0.40 1.18 19.44
C LEU A 175 -1.10 2.54 19.45
N LEU A 176 -0.33 3.61 19.24
CA LEU A 176 -0.85 4.94 18.95
C LEU A 176 -0.61 5.26 17.49
N MET A 177 -1.64 5.71 16.79
CA MET A 177 -1.58 6.02 15.36
C MET A 177 -2.01 7.45 15.08
N GLU A 178 -1.16 8.20 14.40
CA GLU A 178 -1.37 9.60 14.06
C GLU A 178 -1.33 9.79 12.54
N ARG A 179 -2.19 10.64 11.98
CA ARG A 179 -2.14 10.98 10.56
C ARG A 179 -1.00 11.96 10.29
N VAL A 180 -0.20 11.69 9.26
CA VAL A 180 0.78 12.59 8.67
C VAL A 180 0.21 13.17 7.38
N ASN A 181 0.21 14.50 7.26
CA ASN A 181 -0.31 15.20 6.09
C ASN A 181 0.82 15.57 5.12
N ILE A 182 0.66 15.20 3.85
CA ILE A 182 1.54 15.62 2.76
C ILE A 182 0.69 16.42 1.76
N PRO A 183 0.98 17.72 1.53
CA PRO A 183 0.10 18.59 0.72
C PRO A 183 -0.16 18.13 -0.72
N TRP A 184 0.78 17.38 -1.32
CA TRP A 184 0.68 16.91 -2.70
C TRP A 184 -0.17 15.65 -2.88
N ILE A 185 -0.46 14.93 -1.79
CA ILE A 185 -1.29 13.73 -1.78
C ILE A 185 -2.35 13.81 -0.67
N PRO A 186 -3.23 14.83 -0.69
CA PRO A 186 -4.12 15.16 0.42
C PRO A 186 -5.17 14.07 0.73
N LYS A 187 -5.48 13.21 -0.24
CA LYS A 187 -6.48 12.14 -0.09
C LYS A 187 -5.90 10.89 0.54
N LEU A 188 -4.59 10.67 0.38
CA LEU A 188 -3.91 9.52 0.95
C LEU A 188 -3.65 9.75 2.45
N HIS A 189 -4.01 8.77 3.27
CA HIS A 189 -3.71 8.80 4.70
C HIS A 189 -2.37 8.11 4.94
N LEU A 190 -1.36 8.89 5.34
CA LEU A 190 -0.10 8.35 5.84
C LEU A 190 -0.12 8.36 7.36
N GLY A 191 0.49 7.37 7.99
CA GLY A 191 0.54 7.24 9.43
C GLY A 191 1.91 7.50 10.04
N LYS A 192 1.90 7.84 11.32
CA LYS A 192 2.99 7.74 12.26
C LYS A 192 2.50 6.86 13.41
N GLU A 193 3.16 5.73 13.60
CA GLU A 193 2.76 4.70 14.55
C GLU A 193 3.77 4.65 15.68
N THR A 194 3.29 4.72 16.92
CA THR A 194 4.12 4.56 18.12
C THR A 194 3.72 3.29 18.83
N PHE A 195 4.67 2.37 18.99
CA PHE A 195 4.51 1.13 19.74
C PHE A 195 5.06 1.32 21.16
N THR A 196 4.24 1.01 22.15
CA THR A 196 4.60 1.03 23.58
C THR A 196 4.17 -0.27 24.22
N ASN A 197 5.12 -1.21 24.32
CA ASN A 197 4.88 -2.58 24.79
C ASN A 197 3.69 -3.25 24.09
N LEU A 198 3.52 -3.01 22.79
CA LEU A 198 2.47 -3.64 22.00
C LEU A 198 2.70 -5.14 21.99
N ARG A 199 1.75 -5.93 22.51
CA ARG A 199 1.86 -7.39 22.54
C ARG A 199 1.30 -8.00 21.25
N VAL A 200 2.14 -8.70 20.51
CA VAL A 200 1.77 -9.45 19.31
C VAL A 200 1.71 -10.94 19.65
N PRO A 201 0.53 -11.59 19.61
CA PRO A 201 0.40 -13.02 19.89
C PRO A 201 1.10 -13.88 18.84
N LYS A 202 1.49 -15.10 19.21
CA LYS A 202 2.21 -16.06 18.35
C LYS A 202 1.56 -16.26 16.98
N ASP A 203 0.24 -16.36 16.92
CA ASP A 203 -0.50 -16.60 15.67
C ASP A 203 -0.38 -15.44 14.66
N TYR A 204 0.08 -14.27 15.12
CA TYR A 204 0.28 -13.07 14.30
C TYR A 204 1.74 -12.85 13.89
N VAL A 205 2.66 -13.75 14.28
CA VAL A 205 4.08 -13.68 13.89
C VAL A 205 4.26 -14.29 12.51
N LEU A 206 4.27 -13.46 11.46
CA LEU A 206 4.47 -13.90 10.07
C LEU A 206 5.88 -14.48 9.86
N GLY A 207 6.89 -13.88 10.49
CA GLY A 207 8.26 -14.39 10.48
C GLY A 207 8.98 -14.04 11.78
N GLY A 208 9.50 -15.06 12.48
CA GLY A 208 10.26 -14.88 13.71
C GLY A 208 11.60 -14.13 13.51
N VAL A 209 12.36 -13.98 14.59
CA VAL A 209 13.67 -13.30 14.59
C VAL A 209 14.59 -13.91 13.52
N GLY A 210 15.10 -13.04 12.65
CA GLY A 210 15.99 -13.38 11.54
C GLY A 210 15.30 -13.71 10.22
N LYS A 211 13.96 -13.78 10.18
CA LYS A 211 13.20 -13.97 8.94
C LYS A 211 12.71 -12.66 8.30
N GLY A 212 12.56 -11.60 9.09
CA GLY A 212 11.94 -10.36 8.63
C GLY A 212 12.66 -9.68 7.46
N ARG A 213 13.99 -9.77 7.37
CA ARG A 213 14.76 -9.15 6.26
C ARG A 213 14.46 -9.81 4.92
N GLU A 214 14.46 -11.14 4.88
CA GLU A 214 14.18 -11.92 3.67
C GLU A 214 12.74 -11.65 3.20
N TYR A 215 11.78 -11.81 4.10
CA TYR A 215 10.36 -11.64 3.82
C TYR A 215 10.00 -10.21 3.40
N MET A 216 10.73 -9.20 3.89
CA MET A 216 10.58 -7.82 3.43
C MET A 216 10.90 -7.67 1.94
N PHE A 217 11.98 -8.28 1.45
CA PHE A 217 12.37 -8.13 0.05
C PHE A 217 11.52 -8.98 -0.92
N GLU A 218 10.96 -10.09 -0.46
CA GLU A 218 9.99 -10.88 -1.24
C GLU A 218 8.77 -10.02 -1.64
N GLY A 219 8.21 -9.25 -0.69
CA GLY A 219 7.07 -8.37 -0.93
C GLY A 219 7.39 -7.12 -1.78
N LEU A 220 8.59 -6.54 -1.66
CA LEU A 220 8.97 -5.28 -2.32
C LEU A 220 9.41 -5.45 -3.79
N VAL A 221 9.77 -6.65 -4.24
CA VAL A 221 10.21 -6.85 -5.64
C VAL A 221 9.06 -6.64 -6.65
N PRO A 222 7.88 -7.26 -6.49
CA PRO A 222 6.73 -7.03 -7.39
C PRO A 222 6.26 -5.57 -7.40
N GLU A 223 6.32 -4.90 -6.24
CA GLU A 223 5.92 -3.50 -6.08
C GLU A 223 6.67 -2.55 -7.03
N ARG A 224 7.99 -2.74 -7.19
CA ARG A 224 8.81 -1.89 -8.08
C ARG A 224 8.29 -1.88 -9.51
N ILE A 225 7.80 -3.02 -10.00
CA ILE A 225 7.23 -3.13 -11.34
C ILE A 225 5.87 -2.42 -11.40
N SER A 226 5.04 -2.60 -10.38
CA SER A 226 3.75 -1.90 -10.25
C SER A 226 3.90 -0.38 -10.24
N ILE A 227 4.92 0.16 -9.55
CA ILE A 227 5.23 1.60 -9.55
C ILE A 227 5.62 2.09 -10.94
N ALA A 228 6.46 1.35 -11.68
CA ALA A 228 6.83 1.73 -13.03
C ALA A 228 5.61 1.81 -13.96
N ILE A 229 4.62 0.92 -13.79
CA ILE A 229 3.36 0.94 -14.56
C ILE A 229 2.50 2.15 -14.20
N MET A 230 2.41 2.52 -12.92
CA MET A 230 1.72 3.75 -12.50
C MET A 230 2.40 4.98 -13.12
N SER A 231 3.73 5.08 -13.09
CA SER A 231 4.43 6.20 -13.73
C SER A 231 4.16 6.29 -15.24
N ILE A 232 4.02 5.15 -15.95
CA ILE A 232 3.65 5.14 -17.36
C ILE A 232 2.22 5.70 -17.57
N SER A 233 1.28 5.30 -16.71
CA SER A 233 -0.10 5.79 -16.70
C SER A 233 -0.14 7.32 -16.51
N GLU A 234 0.55 7.83 -15.50
CA GLU A 234 0.64 9.25 -15.21
C GLU A 234 1.28 10.04 -16.36
N CYS A 235 2.38 9.53 -16.92
CA CYS A 235 3.01 10.13 -18.12
C CYS A 235 2.03 10.19 -19.30
N TRP A 236 1.27 9.12 -19.53
CA TRP A 236 0.27 9.07 -20.59
C TRP A 236 -0.86 10.07 -20.35
N GLY A 237 -1.35 10.17 -19.12
CA GLY A 237 -2.37 11.13 -18.71
C GLY A 237 -1.88 12.58 -18.91
N ALA A 238 -0.70 12.90 -18.40
CA ALA A 238 -0.07 14.21 -18.55
C ALA A 238 0.13 14.60 -20.02
N LEU A 239 0.66 13.69 -20.84
CA LEU A 239 0.85 13.91 -22.28
C LEU A 239 -0.48 14.13 -22.99
N THR A 240 -1.49 13.33 -22.68
CA THR A 240 -2.84 13.45 -23.26
C THR A 240 -3.44 14.83 -22.96
N HIS A 241 -3.35 15.28 -21.71
CA HIS A 241 -3.82 16.61 -21.31
C HIS A 241 -3.04 17.72 -22.02
N ALA A 242 -1.71 17.60 -22.12
CA ALA A 242 -0.87 18.56 -22.82
C ALA A 242 -1.22 18.67 -24.30
N ILE A 243 -1.41 17.53 -25.00
CA ILE A 243 -1.80 17.49 -26.42
C ILE A 243 -3.17 18.14 -26.63
N ILE A 244 -4.17 17.79 -25.81
CA ILE A 244 -5.51 18.37 -25.90
C ILE A 244 -5.46 19.88 -25.69
N TYR A 245 -4.74 20.34 -24.67
CA TYR A 245 -4.62 21.77 -24.38
C TYR A 245 -3.88 22.51 -25.50
N ALA A 246 -2.77 21.95 -26.00
CA ALA A 246 -1.96 22.57 -27.05
C ALA A 246 -2.73 22.73 -28.38
N ASN A 247 -3.62 21.79 -28.69
CA ASN A 247 -4.47 21.85 -29.89
C ASN A 247 -5.64 22.82 -29.76
N ASN A 248 -6.13 23.08 -28.55
CA ASN A 248 -7.31 23.93 -28.33
C ASN A 248 -6.97 25.37 -27.93
N ARG A 249 -5.87 25.59 -27.21
CA ARG A 249 -5.47 26.91 -26.72
C ARG A 249 -4.92 27.76 -27.87
N GLN A 250 -5.46 28.97 -28.01
CA GLN A 250 -4.99 29.95 -28.99
C GLN A 250 -4.26 31.12 -28.32
N GLN A 251 -3.14 31.54 -28.89
CA GLN A 251 -2.46 32.81 -28.61
C GLN A 251 -1.78 33.37 -29.87
N PHE A 252 -1.66 34.70 -29.94
CA PHE A 252 -1.16 35.40 -31.13
C PHE A 252 -1.82 34.91 -32.43
N ASN A 253 -3.15 34.77 -32.39
CA ASN A 253 -4.01 34.35 -33.51
C ASN A 253 -3.74 32.95 -34.10
N GLN A 254 -3.13 32.03 -33.34
CA GLN A 254 -2.98 30.63 -33.74
C GLN A 254 -3.02 29.66 -32.56
N MET A 255 -3.27 28.38 -32.84
CA MET A 255 -3.13 27.31 -31.85
C MET A 255 -1.68 27.28 -31.33
N ILE A 256 -1.51 27.14 -30.02
CA ILE A 256 -0.16 27.19 -29.42
C ILE A 256 0.75 26.06 -29.91
N LEU A 257 0.18 24.93 -30.34
CA LEU A 257 0.93 23.82 -30.96
C LEU A 257 1.76 24.25 -32.17
N LYS A 258 1.35 25.30 -32.89
CA LYS A 258 2.06 25.79 -34.10
C LYS A 258 3.35 26.55 -33.79
N PHE A 259 3.58 26.94 -32.54
CA PHE A 259 4.86 27.53 -32.15
C PHE A 259 5.92 26.43 -32.00
N GLN A 260 7.10 26.64 -32.58
CA GLN A 260 8.20 25.66 -32.52
C GLN A 260 8.52 25.22 -31.09
N GLY A 261 8.56 26.14 -30.12
CA GLY A 261 8.85 25.79 -28.73
C GLY A 261 7.81 24.91 -28.03
N VAL A 262 6.63 24.73 -28.64
CA VAL A 262 5.57 23.84 -28.15
C VAL A 262 5.46 22.59 -29.03
N GLY A 263 5.55 22.74 -30.35
CA GLY A 263 5.44 21.64 -31.31
C GLY A 263 6.69 20.79 -31.49
N PHE A 264 7.82 21.18 -30.88
CA PHE A 264 9.03 20.37 -30.81
C PHE A 264 8.84 19.25 -29.77
N PHE A 265 8.00 18.28 -30.11
CA PHE A 265 7.91 16.96 -29.48
C PHE A 265 8.44 15.92 -30.47
#